data_AF-A0A3D3UZN4-F1
#
_entry.id   AF-A0A3D3UZN4-F1
#
_cell.length_a   1.000
_cell.length_b   1.000
_cell.length_c   1.000
_cell.angle_alpha   90.00
_cell.angle_beta   90.00
_cell.angle_gamma   90.00
#
_symmetry.space_group_name_H-M   'P 1'
#
loop_
_entity.id
_entity.type
_entity.pdbx_description
1 polymer ?
#
loop_
_entity_poly.entity_id
_entity_poly.type
_entity_poly.pdbx_seq_one_letter_code
_entity_poly.pdbx_strand_id
1 'polypeptide(L)'
;MRLELDLSREFSNREIFFKFVEFPTRELLEFLKDSFPHVSLDVEDEETGLSGINRLRSVEKSLQEELMELIALLRLDEKEEHIAEYIIYNLDDSGKLLVEKSEICEKFSITQEKLEELIDAIKSVGPDGLFEGCVSGFGESASYVRPDVVIRDDLSVQVRDIVVYSGGFNKKMERIFLYLNELLKRRKEILFSLGNMIVRKNVNFLLGKSVYPNKIKLVDAADELELHVSTVSRAVSAKYVKTPVGTFPMRVFFGRNVELKFLLPLLCELLRNNPSATDEELRRLLRERGVELSRRTVNKYRNLIGGILHEERTVFER
;
A
#
# COMPACT_ATOMS: atom_id res chain seq x y z
N MET A 1 -38.55 -6.38 -38.72
CA MET A 1 -37.08 -6.48 -38.86
C MET A 1 -36.48 -6.43 -37.46
N ARG A 2 -36.18 -7.60 -36.89
CA ARG A 2 -35.52 -7.73 -35.58
C ARG A 2 -34.10 -7.19 -35.73
N LEU A 3 -33.81 -6.06 -35.08
CA LEU A 3 -32.45 -5.60 -34.90
C LEU A 3 -31.85 -6.42 -33.75
N GLU A 4 -31.31 -7.58 -34.09
CA GLU A 4 -30.30 -8.26 -33.29
C GLU A 4 -29.08 -7.34 -33.24
N LEU A 5 -28.95 -6.59 -32.16
CA LEU A 5 -27.64 -6.12 -31.72
C LEU A 5 -26.95 -7.36 -31.18
N ASP A 6 -26.12 -7.95 -32.02
CA ASP A 6 -25.20 -9.02 -31.67
C ASP A 6 -24.12 -8.45 -30.71
N LEU A 7 -24.53 -8.17 -29.48
CA LEU A 7 -23.62 -7.94 -28.34
C LEU A 7 -22.83 -9.22 -28.00
N SER A 8 -23.15 -10.36 -28.63
CA SER A 8 -22.47 -11.63 -28.43
C SER A 8 -21.21 -11.83 -29.27
N ARG A 9 -20.95 -11.02 -30.31
CA ARG A 9 -19.81 -11.26 -31.22
C ARG A 9 -18.51 -10.51 -30.92
N GLU A 10 -18.52 -9.45 -30.12
CA GLU A 10 -17.26 -8.75 -29.77
C GLU A 10 -16.97 -8.68 -28.27
N PHE A 11 -17.97 -8.86 -27.39
CA PHE A 11 -17.77 -8.77 -25.95
C PHE A 11 -18.76 -9.65 -25.20
N SER A 12 -18.32 -10.79 -24.66
CA SER A 12 -19.18 -11.54 -23.74
C SER A 12 -19.52 -10.65 -22.55
N ASN A 13 -20.81 -10.45 -22.24
CA ASN A 13 -21.29 -9.63 -21.10
C ASN A 13 -20.52 -9.93 -19.79
N ARG A 14 -20.04 -11.17 -19.65
CA ARG A 14 -19.27 -11.66 -18.52
C ARG A 14 -17.86 -11.04 -18.41
N GLU A 15 -17.18 -10.80 -19.53
CA GLU A 15 -15.81 -10.25 -19.54
C GLU A 15 -15.79 -8.76 -19.17
N ILE A 16 -16.76 -7.99 -19.69
CA ILE A 16 -16.91 -6.58 -19.32
C ILE A 16 -17.19 -6.48 -17.83
N PHE A 17 -18.14 -7.28 -17.31
CA PHE A 17 -18.42 -7.30 -15.87
C PHE A 17 -17.17 -7.52 -15.02
N PHE A 18 -16.30 -8.48 -15.38
CA PHE A 18 -15.08 -8.71 -14.64
C PHE A 18 -14.12 -7.53 -14.66
N LYS A 19 -13.99 -6.80 -15.78
CA LYS A 19 -13.20 -5.54 -15.80
C LYS A 19 -13.75 -4.52 -14.80
N PHE A 20 -15.07 -4.37 -14.73
CA PHE A 20 -15.73 -3.47 -13.77
C PHE A 20 -15.54 -3.89 -12.32
N VAL A 21 -15.30 -5.15 -12.03
CA VAL A 21 -15.03 -5.61 -10.66
C VAL A 21 -13.53 -5.54 -10.35
N GLU A 22 -12.68 -5.97 -11.28
CA GLU A 22 -11.25 -6.18 -11.08
C GLU A 22 -10.45 -4.88 -11.18
N PHE A 23 -10.76 -3.98 -12.12
CA PHE A 23 -9.93 -2.79 -12.38
C PHE A 23 -10.02 -1.75 -11.26
N PRO A 24 -8.94 -1.10 -10.83
CA PRO A 24 -9.01 0.11 -10.01
C PRO A 24 -9.73 1.23 -10.78
N THR A 25 -10.21 2.24 -10.06
CA THR A 25 -10.98 3.34 -10.67
C THR A 25 -10.25 3.97 -11.88
N ARG A 26 -8.94 4.19 -11.78
CA ARG A 26 -8.14 4.79 -12.87
C ARG A 26 -8.18 3.95 -14.14
N GLU A 27 -7.81 2.67 -14.06
CA GLU A 27 -7.81 1.76 -15.21
C GLU A 27 -9.21 1.58 -15.78
N LEU A 28 -10.25 1.59 -14.93
CA LEU A 28 -11.63 1.52 -15.40
C LEU A 28 -12.02 2.77 -16.20
N LEU A 29 -11.60 3.96 -15.78
CA LEU A 29 -11.86 5.20 -16.53
C LEU A 29 -11.12 5.22 -17.87
N GLU A 30 -9.86 4.77 -17.91
CA GLU A 30 -9.09 4.63 -19.15
C GLU A 30 -9.80 3.64 -20.10
N PHE A 31 -10.18 2.46 -19.61
CA PHE A 31 -10.96 1.48 -20.36
C PHE A 31 -12.28 2.04 -20.91
N LEU A 32 -13.02 2.79 -20.09
CA LEU A 32 -14.30 3.38 -20.48
C LEU A 32 -14.12 4.45 -21.57
N LYS A 33 -13.08 5.28 -21.48
CA LYS A 33 -12.77 6.30 -22.51
C LYS A 33 -12.40 5.64 -23.85
N ASP A 34 -11.57 4.60 -23.79
CA ASP A 34 -11.10 3.92 -25.00
C ASP A 34 -12.21 3.11 -25.68
N SER A 35 -13.03 2.42 -24.88
CA SER A 35 -14.08 1.54 -25.40
C SER A 35 -15.37 2.29 -25.75
N PHE A 36 -15.62 3.45 -25.11
CA PHE A 36 -16.84 4.24 -25.26
C PHE A 36 -16.52 5.74 -25.39
N PRO A 37 -15.86 6.18 -26.48
CA PRO A 37 -15.37 7.55 -26.64
C PRO A 37 -16.47 8.63 -26.68
N HIS A 38 -17.73 8.22 -26.86
CA HIS A 38 -18.89 9.12 -26.89
C HIS A 38 -19.58 9.30 -25.53
N VAL A 39 -19.01 8.72 -24.48
CA VAL A 39 -19.54 8.75 -23.12
C VAL A 39 -18.74 9.75 -22.30
N SER A 40 -19.43 10.74 -21.72
CA SER A 40 -18.82 11.69 -20.79
C SER A 40 -18.79 11.07 -19.38
N LEU A 41 -17.68 11.23 -18.68
CA LEU A 41 -17.44 10.63 -17.36
C LEU A 41 -17.07 11.74 -16.37
N ASP A 42 -17.77 11.83 -15.24
CA ASP A 42 -17.25 12.52 -14.06
C ASP A 42 -17.06 11.54 -12.91
N VAL A 43 -16.18 11.91 -12.01
CA VAL A 43 -15.95 11.21 -10.76
C VAL A 43 -16.32 12.20 -9.66
N GLU A 44 -17.41 11.94 -8.95
CA GLU A 44 -17.81 12.79 -7.83
C GLU A 44 -16.80 12.61 -6.67
N ASP A 45 -16.11 13.70 -6.33
CA ASP A 45 -15.27 13.80 -5.13
C ASP A 45 -15.98 14.68 -4.09
N GLU A 46 -16.85 14.09 -3.27
CA GLU A 46 -17.47 14.80 -2.14
C GLU A 46 -16.52 15.03 -0.94
N GLU A 47 -15.19 15.03 -1.11
CA GLU A 47 -14.25 15.42 -0.04
C GLU A 47 -13.66 16.83 -0.30
N THR A 48 -14.53 17.85 -0.30
CA THR A 48 -14.14 19.22 0.08
C THR A 48 -14.27 19.33 1.60
N GLY A 49 -13.21 18.98 2.34
CA GLY A 49 -13.25 19.14 3.81
C GLY A 49 -12.11 18.56 4.64
N LEU A 50 -11.18 17.79 4.07
CA LEU A 50 -10.03 17.29 4.81
C LEU A 50 -8.79 18.13 4.53
N SER A 51 -8.53 19.03 5.48
CA SER A 51 -7.31 19.83 5.59
C SER A 51 -6.06 18.95 5.46
N GLY A 52 -5.37 19.08 4.33
CA GLY A 52 -3.91 19.26 4.20
C GLY A 52 -2.90 18.24 4.76
N ILE A 53 -3.29 17.30 5.62
CA ILE A 53 -2.36 16.57 6.51
C ILE A 53 -2.34 15.05 6.26
N ASN A 54 -3.31 14.47 5.54
CA ASN A 54 -3.28 13.04 5.18
C ASN A 54 -2.79 12.81 3.74
N ARG A 55 -1.66 13.42 3.40
CA ARG A 55 -0.90 13.14 2.17
C ARG A 55 0.18 12.11 2.50
N LEU A 56 -0.14 10.81 2.36
CA LEU A 56 0.80 9.74 2.72
C LEU A 56 0.93 8.65 1.63
N ARG A 57 2.14 8.67 1.05
CA ARG A 57 3.08 7.61 0.62
C ARG A 57 2.61 6.37 -0.15
N SER A 58 3.20 6.21 -1.34
CA SER A 58 3.26 5.03 -2.20
C SER A 58 4.10 3.90 -1.57
N VAL A 59 3.96 2.68 -2.11
CA VAL A 59 4.63 1.46 -1.61
C VAL A 59 6.12 1.38 -2.01
N GLU A 60 6.62 2.32 -2.80
CA GLU A 60 8.05 2.53 -3.04
C GLU A 60 8.54 3.62 -2.09
N LYS A 61 9.59 3.31 -1.32
CA LYS A 61 10.22 4.27 -0.42
C LYS A 61 10.81 5.41 -1.25
N SER A 62 10.69 6.64 -0.79
CA SER A 62 11.48 7.74 -1.36
C SER A 62 12.96 7.45 -1.13
N LEU A 63 13.84 8.03 -1.95
CA LEU A 63 15.29 7.91 -1.74
C LEU A 63 15.66 8.27 -0.30
N GLN A 64 15.06 9.33 0.22
CA GLN A 64 15.26 9.77 1.60
C GLN A 64 14.74 8.74 2.61
N GLU A 65 13.56 8.16 2.41
CA GLU A 65 13.00 7.14 3.31
C GLU A 65 13.81 5.84 3.32
N GLU A 66 14.30 5.42 2.17
CA GLU A 66 15.15 4.24 2.06
C GLU A 66 16.51 4.49 2.70
N LEU A 67 17.12 5.65 2.46
CA LEU A 67 18.36 6.05 3.13
C LEU A 67 18.20 6.20 4.64
N MET A 68 17.07 6.71 5.13
CA MET A 68 16.78 6.81 6.56
C MET A 68 16.71 5.42 7.23
N GLU A 69 16.15 4.42 6.55
CA GLU A 69 16.16 3.05 7.05
C GLU A 69 17.54 2.39 6.97
N LEU A 70 18.37 2.81 6.02
CA LEU A 70 19.72 2.31 5.80
C LEU A 70 20.75 2.94 6.76
N ILE A 71 20.60 4.22 7.16
CA ILE A 71 21.49 4.82 8.16
C ILE A 71 21.28 4.23 9.56
N ALA A 72 20.09 3.69 9.85
CA ALA A 72 19.87 2.92 11.07
C ALA A 72 20.77 1.67 11.15
N LEU A 73 21.35 1.23 10.02
CA LEU A 73 22.32 0.14 9.94
C LEU A 73 23.77 0.62 10.18
N LEU A 74 24.05 1.93 10.06
CA LEU A 74 25.41 2.49 10.14
C LEU A 74 25.94 2.66 11.57
N ARG A 75 25.11 2.45 12.60
CA ARG A 75 25.47 2.57 14.04
C ARG A 75 26.28 3.83 14.34
N LEU A 76 25.81 4.96 13.83
CA LEU A 76 26.36 6.30 14.09
C LEU A 76 26.18 6.70 15.56
N ASP A 77 27.05 7.58 16.05
CA ASP A 77 26.80 8.23 17.34
C ASP A 77 25.61 9.22 17.27
N GLU A 78 25.07 9.63 18.42
CA GLU A 78 23.86 10.48 18.47
C GLU A 78 24.04 11.82 17.71
N LYS A 79 25.27 12.34 17.60
CA LYS A 79 25.56 13.58 16.85
C LYS A 79 25.73 13.31 15.36
N GLU A 80 26.41 12.23 15.01
CA GLU A 80 26.62 11.77 13.63
C GLU A 80 25.29 11.37 12.98
N GLU A 81 24.37 10.76 13.73
CA GLU A 81 23.02 10.45 13.28
C GLU A 81 22.27 11.73 12.91
N HIS A 82 22.26 12.73 13.78
CA HIS A 82 21.62 14.03 13.49
C HIS A 82 22.21 14.73 12.26
N ILE A 83 23.52 14.62 12.03
CA ILE A 83 24.18 15.19 10.84
C ILE A 83 23.79 14.39 9.59
N ALA A 84 23.77 13.05 9.68
CA ALA A 84 23.39 12.17 8.57
C ALA A 84 21.93 12.35 8.15
N GLU A 85 21.01 12.48 9.11
CA GLU A 85 19.61 12.83 8.86
C GLU A 85 19.52 14.15 8.09
N TYR A 86 20.23 15.18 8.56
CA TYR A 86 20.24 16.49 7.92
C TYR A 86 20.74 16.42 6.47
N ILE A 87 21.79 15.65 6.21
CA ILE A 87 22.31 15.44 4.86
C ILE A 87 21.25 14.78 3.97
N ILE A 88 20.62 13.70 4.45
CA ILE A 88 19.62 12.92 3.69
C ILE A 88 18.39 13.76 3.34
N TYR A 89 17.91 14.59 4.27
CA TYR A 89 16.78 15.48 4.00
C TYR A 89 17.08 16.62 3.02
N ASN A 90 18.36 16.90 2.74
CA ASN A 90 18.79 17.90 1.76
C ASN A 90 19.21 17.29 0.42
N LEU A 91 18.91 16.01 0.18
CA LEU A 91 19.08 15.36 -1.12
C LEU A 91 17.82 15.52 -1.97
N ASP A 92 18.02 15.86 -3.24
CA ASP A 92 16.97 15.78 -4.25
C ASP A 92 16.70 14.34 -4.72
N ASP A 93 15.69 14.17 -5.55
CA ASP A 93 15.25 12.85 -6.01
C ASP A 93 16.30 12.13 -6.89
N SER A 94 17.27 12.86 -7.43
CA SER A 94 18.41 12.30 -8.18
C SER A 94 19.59 11.90 -7.28
N GLY A 95 19.48 12.21 -5.98
CA GLY A 95 20.53 12.00 -5.00
C GLY A 95 21.59 13.12 -4.97
N LYS A 96 21.30 14.34 -5.44
CA LYS A 96 22.21 15.49 -5.37
C LYS A 96 21.91 16.37 -4.14
N LEU A 97 22.96 16.87 -3.50
CA LEU A 97 22.83 17.75 -2.34
C LEU A 97 22.40 19.17 -2.77
N LEU A 98 21.32 19.67 -2.16
CA LEU A 98 20.74 21.00 -2.44
C LEU A 98 21.42 22.12 -1.65
N VAL A 99 22.20 21.78 -0.62
CA VAL A 99 22.89 22.70 0.29
C VAL A 99 24.40 22.60 0.07
N GLU A 100 25.13 23.71 0.22
CA GLU A 100 26.59 23.68 0.11
C GLU A 100 27.24 23.04 1.34
N LYS A 101 28.32 22.28 1.13
CA LYS A 101 29.02 21.56 2.22
C LYS A 101 29.53 22.49 3.33
N SER A 102 29.92 23.72 2.98
CA SER A 102 30.35 24.77 3.90
C SER A 102 29.26 25.13 4.92
N GLU A 103 28.00 25.24 4.47
CA GLU A 103 26.86 25.58 5.32
C GLU A 103 26.56 24.47 6.35
N ILE A 104 26.76 23.21 5.97
CA ILE A 104 26.59 22.05 6.86
C ILE A 104 27.67 22.05 7.96
N CYS A 105 28.93 22.30 7.58
CA CYS A 105 30.04 22.38 8.52
C CYS A 105 29.83 23.49 9.56
N GLU A 106 29.39 24.68 9.14
CA GLU A 106 29.09 25.79 10.05
C GLU A 106 27.93 25.46 11.00
N LYS A 107 26.86 24.88 10.47
CA LYS A 107 25.64 24.57 11.23
C LYS A 107 25.85 23.57 12.37
N PHE A 108 26.66 22.54 12.13
CA PHE A 108 26.95 21.51 13.13
C PHE A 108 28.30 21.68 13.82
N SER A 109 29.05 22.74 13.48
CA SER A 109 30.40 23.00 14.00
C SER A 109 31.35 21.81 13.83
N ILE A 110 31.33 21.20 12.65
CA ILE A 110 32.15 20.02 12.30
C ILE A 110 33.22 20.38 11.26
N THR A 111 34.29 19.58 11.21
CA THR A 111 35.34 19.72 10.19
C THR A 111 34.87 19.14 8.86
N GLN A 112 35.41 19.67 7.75
CA GLN A 112 35.08 19.17 6.41
C GLN A 112 35.48 17.69 6.23
N GLU A 113 36.59 17.26 6.83
CA GLU A 113 37.02 15.86 6.84
C GLU A 113 35.95 14.95 7.46
N LYS A 114 35.36 15.36 8.59
CA LYS A 114 34.32 14.59 9.26
C LYS A 114 33.02 14.52 8.47
N LEU A 115 32.68 15.60 7.76
CA LEU A 115 31.54 15.62 6.84
C LEU A 115 31.75 14.66 5.66
N GLU A 116 32.96 14.60 5.12
CA GLU A 116 33.30 13.70 4.02
C GLU A 116 33.27 12.23 4.46
N GLU A 117 33.78 11.91 5.66
CA GLU A 117 33.61 10.58 6.27
C GLU A 117 32.14 10.14 6.36
N LEU A 118 31.25 11.05 6.77
CA LEU A 118 29.81 10.76 6.88
C LEU A 118 29.14 10.58 5.50
N ILE A 119 29.52 11.39 4.51
CA ILE A 119 29.02 11.23 3.14
C ILE A 119 29.47 9.88 2.57
N ASP A 120 30.72 9.49 2.79
CA ASP A 120 31.24 8.19 2.32
C ASP A 120 30.58 7.01 3.06
N ALA A 121 30.31 7.16 4.35
CA ALA A 121 29.53 6.18 5.10
C ALA A 121 28.11 6.03 4.53
N ILE A 122 27.41 7.13 4.23
CA ILE A 122 26.07 7.10 3.63
C ILE A 122 26.12 6.48 2.22
N LYS A 123 27.13 6.83 1.40
CA LYS A 123 27.34 6.22 0.07
C LYS A 123 27.57 4.72 0.13
N SER A 124 28.25 4.23 1.17
CA SER A 124 28.55 2.80 1.29
C SER A 124 27.30 1.92 1.50
N VAL A 125 26.21 2.50 1.99
CA VAL A 125 24.95 1.80 2.27
C VAL A 125 23.86 2.20 1.27
N GLY A 126 23.95 3.39 0.70
CA GLY A 126 23.06 3.89 -0.33
C GLY A 126 23.30 3.29 -1.72
N PRO A 127 22.42 3.60 -2.68
CA PRO A 127 22.57 3.15 -4.07
C PRO A 127 23.78 3.77 -4.77
N ASP A 128 24.31 3.06 -5.76
CA ASP A 128 25.35 3.57 -6.65
C ASP A 128 24.90 4.88 -7.33
N GLY A 129 25.79 5.88 -7.37
CA GLY A 129 25.49 7.21 -7.92
C GLY A 129 24.87 8.22 -6.94
N LEU A 130 24.73 7.86 -5.65
CA LEU A 130 24.33 8.78 -4.58
C LEU A 130 25.37 9.90 -4.39
N PHE A 131 24.90 11.14 -4.24
CA PHE A 131 25.68 12.39 -4.28
C PHE A 131 26.28 12.76 -5.65
N GLU A 132 26.08 11.94 -6.69
CA GLU A 132 26.52 12.20 -8.07
C GLU A 132 25.35 12.59 -8.99
N GLY A 133 24.10 12.47 -8.53
CA GLY A 133 22.89 12.88 -9.26
C GLY A 133 22.40 11.86 -10.30
N CYS A 134 22.81 10.59 -10.15
CA CYS A 134 22.54 9.53 -11.12
C CYS A 134 21.70 8.37 -10.55
N VAL A 135 21.09 8.57 -9.38
CA VAL A 135 20.28 7.55 -8.72
C VAL A 135 18.95 7.36 -9.47
N SER A 136 18.61 6.12 -9.81
CA SER A 136 17.37 5.75 -10.51
C SER A 136 16.79 4.45 -9.94
N GLY A 137 15.50 4.18 -10.16
CA GLY A 137 14.84 2.97 -9.63
C GLY A 137 14.29 3.08 -8.20
N PHE A 138 14.46 4.24 -7.56
CA PHE A 138 13.65 4.70 -6.43
C PHE A 138 12.47 5.47 -7.01
N GLY A 139 11.29 5.32 -6.42
CA GLY A 139 10.02 5.69 -7.07
C GLY A 139 10.08 7.06 -7.75
N GLU A 140 10.22 7.05 -9.07
CA GLU A 140 10.23 8.23 -9.97
C GLU A 140 8.88 8.97 -9.98
N SER A 141 7.96 8.64 -9.08
CA SER A 141 6.67 9.29 -8.92
C SER A 141 6.08 8.89 -7.59
N ALA A 142 6.05 9.81 -6.62
CA ALA A 142 5.01 9.80 -5.59
C ALA A 142 3.65 10.02 -6.28
N SER A 143 3.17 9.00 -6.99
CA SER A 143 1.87 9.01 -7.64
C SER A 143 0.82 8.77 -6.55
N TYR A 144 -0.05 9.74 -6.37
CA TYR A 144 -1.14 9.67 -5.41
C TYR A 144 -2.03 8.45 -5.70
N VAL A 145 -2.00 7.46 -4.81
CA VAL A 145 -2.89 6.30 -4.88
C VAL A 145 -4.25 6.74 -4.38
N ARG A 146 -5.18 6.95 -5.31
CA ARG A 146 -6.52 7.43 -5.03
C ARG A 146 -7.43 6.25 -4.64
N PRO A 147 -7.77 6.04 -3.35
CA PRO A 147 -8.40 4.81 -2.86
C PRO A 147 -9.82 4.62 -3.41
N ASP A 148 -10.22 3.39 -3.75
CA ASP A 148 -11.58 3.09 -4.25
C ASP A 148 -12.61 3.05 -3.12
N VAL A 149 -12.17 2.75 -1.89
CA VAL A 149 -13.01 2.66 -0.69
C VAL A 149 -12.41 3.52 0.42
N VAL A 150 -13.26 4.23 1.14
CA VAL A 150 -12.91 5.05 2.30
C VAL A 150 -13.71 4.56 3.50
N ILE A 151 -13.02 4.23 4.58
CA ILE A 151 -13.60 3.95 5.89
C ILE A 151 -13.30 5.17 6.75
N ARG A 152 -14.35 5.86 7.19
CA ARG A 152 -14.26 7.06 8.03
C ARG A 152 -14.04 6.71 9.50
N ASP A 153 -13.79 7.72 10.34
CA ASP A 153 -13.55 7.56 11.78
C ASP A 153 -14.76 7.01 12.54
N ASP A 154 -15.97 7.25 12.03
CA ASP A 154 -17.23 6.67 12.51
C ASP A 154 -17.48 5.24 12.00
N LEU A 155 -16.49 4.64 11.33
CA LEU A 155 -16.53 3.34 10.68
C LEU A 155 -17.55 3.22 9.53
N SER A 156 -18.10 4.34 9.05
CA SER A 156 -18.91 4.34 7.84
C SER A 156 -18.05 4.07 6.61
N VAL A 157 -18.59 3.26 5.70
CA VAL A 157 -17.93 2.89 4.44
C VAL A 157 -18.46 3.79 3.33
N GLN A 158 -17.56 4.35 2.56
CA GLN A 158 -17.86 5.08 1.34
C GLN A 158 -17.09 4.49 0.18
N VAL A 159 -17.74 4.41 -0.97
CA VAL A 159 -17.13 3.95 -2.22
C VAL A 159 -17.13 5.12 -3.18
N ARG A 160 -16.04 5.28 -3.91
CA ARG A 160 -15.98 6.29 -4.96
C ARG A 160 -17.01 5.97 -6.04
N ASP A 161 -17.84 6.96 -6.35
CA ASP A 161 -18.78 6.89 -7.44
C ASP A 161 -18.13 7.33 -8.75
N ILE A 162 -18.44 6.59 -9.81
CA ILE A 162 -18.15 6.98 -11.18
C ILE A 162 -19.50 7.28 -11.80
N VAL A 163 -19.69 8.50 -12.26
CA VAL A 163 -20.94 8.94 -12.88
C VAL A 163 -20.71 9.04 -14.37
N VAL A 164 -21.63 8.43 -15.11
CA VAL A 164 -21.63 8.46 -16.56
C VAL A 164 -22.71 9.44 -17.00
N TYR A 165 -22.40 10.31 -17.95
CA TYR A 165 -23.37 11.19 -18.59
C TYR A 165 -23.59 10.79 -20.04
N SER A 166 -24.84 10.89 -20.48
CA SER A 166 -25.20 10.63 -21.87
C SER A 166 -24.80 11.81 -22.76
N GLY A 167 -23.96 11.54 -23.76
CA GLY A 167 -23.55 12.50 -24.78
C GLY A 167 -24.42 12.52 -26.04
N GLY A 168 -25.56 11.81 -26.09
CA GLY A 168 -26.38 11.79 -27.31
C GLY A 168 -27.75 11.11 -27.23
N PHE A 169 -28.66 11.50 -28.13
CA PHE A 169 -30.10 11.14 -28.11
C PHE A 169 -30.48 9.93 -28.97
N ASN A 170 -29.55 9.02 -29.32
CA ASN A 170 -29.89 7.84 -30.13
C ASN A 170 -30.24 6.62 -29.25
N LYS A 171 -31.20 5.80 -29.69
CA LYS A 171 -31.69 4.59 -28.97
C LYS A 171 -30.61 3.53 -28.71
N LYS A 172 -29.49 3.56 -29.43
CA LYS A 172 -28.36 2.63 -29.23
C LYS A 172 -27.50 3.10 -28.06
N MET A 173 -27.24 4.41 -27.98
CA MET A 173 -26.45 5.04 -26.94
C MET A 173 -27.15 4.99 -25.59
N GLU A 174 -28.47 5.18 -25.59
CA GLU A 174 -29.30 5.03 -24.39
C GLU A 174 -29.15 3.63 -23.77
N ARG A 175 -29.14 2.56 -24.59
CA ARG A 175 -28.95 1.19 -24.08
C ARG A 175 -27.56 0.96 -23.51
N ILE A 176 -26.52 1.47 -24.18
CA ILE A 176 -25.13 1.38 -23.69
C ILE A 176 -25.01 2.12 -22.36
N PHE A 177 -25.57 3.33 -22.28
CA PHE A 177 -25.60 4.14 -21.06
C PHE A 177 -26.27 3.39 -19.90
N LEU A 178 -27.46 2.84 -20.11
CA LEU A 178 -28.18 2.07 -19.08
C LEU A 178 -27.36 0.86 -18.62
N TYR A 179 -26.74 0.14 -19.55
CA TYR A 179 -25.88 -1.01 -19.25
C TYR A 179 -24.65 -0.63 -18.43
N LEU A 180 -23.93 0.44 -18.81
CA LEU A 180 -22.75 0.90 -18.07
C LEU A 180 -23.12 1.34 -16.65
N ASN A 181 -24.23 2.05 -16.48
CA ASN A 181 -24.71 2.46 -15.17
C ASN A 181 -25.08 1.27 -14.28
N GLU A 182 -25.69 0.23 -14.84
CA GLU A 182 -25.97 -1.02 -14.10
C GLU A 182 -24.67 -1.67 -13.61
N LEU A 183 -23.65 -1.74 -14.46
CA LEU A 183 -22.34 -2.29 -14.08
C LEU A 183 -21.62 -1.46 -13.03
N LEU A 184 -21.66 -0.12 -13.13
CA LEU A 184 -21.08 0.79 -12.12
C LEU A 184 -21.79 0.67 -10.78
N LYS A 185 -23.12 0.58 -10.80
CA LYS A 185 -23.92 0.32 -9.61
C LYS A 185 -23.52 -1.00 -8.95
N ARG A 186 -23.39 -2.07 -9.75
CA ARG A 186 -23.00 -3.39 -9.22
C ARG A 186 -21.58 -3.38 -8.65
N ARG A 187 -20.64 -2.68 -9.31
CA ARG A 187 -19.29 -2.45 -8.77
C ARG A 187 -19.35 -1.76 -7.40
N LYS A 188 -20.14 -0.68 -7.29
CA LYS A 188 -20.31 0.07 -6.04
C LYS A 188 -20.81 -0.83 -4.92
N GLU A 189 -21.86 -1.62 -5.17
CA GLU A 189 -22.41 -2.59 -4.22
C GLU A 189 -21.35 -3.59 -3.72
N ILE A 190 -20.55 -4.15 -4.64
CA ILE A 190 -19.47 -5.10 -4.32
C ILE A 190 -18.41 -4.44 -3.44
N LEU A 191 -17.93 -3.26 -3.82
CA LEU A 191 -16.90 -2.54 -3.06
C LEU A 191 -17.41 -2.11 -1.68
N PHE A 192 -18.68 -1.70 -1.59
CA PHE A 192 -19.31 -1.31 -0.35
C PHE A 192 -19.45 -2.51 0.58
N SER A 193 -19.87 -3.66 0.05
CA SER A 193 -19.93 -4.91 0.80
C SER A 193 -18.54 -5.33 1.30
N LEU A 194 -17.51 -5.35 0.44
CA LEU A 194 -16.12 -5.62 0.83
C LEU A 194 -15.63 -4.67 1.93
N GLY A 195 -15.93 -3.37 1.83
CA GLY A 195 -15.62 -2.39 2.87
C GLY A 195 -16.30 -2.70 4.20
N ASN A 196 -17.59 -3.07 4.18
CA ASN A 196 -18.31 -3.45 5.39
C ASN A 196 -17.78 -4.75 6.01
N MET A 197 -17.36 -5.72 5.19
CA MET A 197 -16.67 -6.91 5.69
C MET A 197 -15.39 -6.53 6.43
N ILE A 198 -14.59 -5.59 5.89
CA ILE A 198 -13.39 -5.07 6.55
C ILE A 198 -13.76 -4.49 7.91
N VAL A 199 -14.73 -3.57 7.97
CA VAL A 199 -15.18 -2.93 9.21
C VAL A 199 -15.61 -3.96 10.25
N ARG A 200 -16.52 -4.87 9.89
CA ARG A 200 -17.07 -5.89 10.81
C ARG A 200 -15.96 -6.74 11.46
N LYS A 201 -14.91 -7.08 10.70
CA LYS A 201 -13.83 -7.95 11.19
C LYS A 201 -12.67 -7.20 11.85
N ASN A 202 -12.51 -5.91 11.57
CA ASN A 202 -11.31 -5.13 11.90
C ASN A 202 -11.54 -3.92 12.80
N VAL A 203 -12.65 -3.85 13.54
CA VAL A 203 -12.95 -2.71 14.45
C VAL A 203 -11.74 -2.32 15.31
N ASN A 204 -11.08 -3.28 15.97
CA ASN A 204 -9.92 -2.98 16.82
C ASN A 204 -8.72 -2.42 16.04
N PHE A 205 -8.45 -2.93 14.84
CA PHE A 205 -7.37 -2.42 13.99
C PHE A 205 -7.68 -1.00 13.49
N LEU A 206 -8.92 -0.77 13.03
CA LEU A 206 -9.37 0.52 12.53
C LEU A 206 -9.40 1.60 13.62
N LEU A 207 -9.52 1.22 14.89
CA LEU A 207 -9.41 2.11 16.05
C LEU A 207 -7.98 2.24 16.61
N GLY A 208 -6.98 1.65 15.95
CA GLY A 208 -5.58 1.67 16.40
C GLY A 208 -5.29 0.82 17.64
N LYS A 209 -6.24 0.00 18.09
CA LYS A 209 -6.11 -0.91 19.25
C LYS A 209 -5.40 -2.22 18.91
N SER A 210 -5.23 -2.52 17.63
CA SER A 210 -4.48 -3.68 17.13
C SER A 210 -3.48 -3.24 16.08
N VAL A 211 -2.26 -3.79 16.13
CA VAL A 211 -1.20 -3.55 15.15
C VAL A 211 -1.43 -4.34 13.85
N TYR A 212 -2.18 -5.46 13.93
CA TYR A 212 -2.43 -6.35 12.79
C TYR A 212 -3.92 -6.45 12.45
N PRO A 213 -4.30 -6.38 11.15
CA PRO A 213 -5.68 -6.57 10.72
C PRO A 213 -6.05 -8.06 10.66
N ASN A 214 -7.22 -8.40 11.22
CA ASN A 214 -7.85 -9.70 11.04
C ASN A 214 -8.23 -9.93 9.58
N LYS A 215 -7.65 -10.97 8.98
CA LYS A 215 -7.90 -11.32 7.57
C LYS A 215 -9.22 -12.04 7.36
N ILE A 216 -9.95 -11.65 6.31
CA ILE A 216 -11.17 -12.28 5.80
C ILE A 216 -10.75 -13.35 4.79
N LYS A 217 -11.31 -14.57 4.87
CA LYS A 217 -10.99 -15.60 3.86
C LYS A 217 -11.64 -15.21 2.54
N LEU A 218 -10.93 -15.43 1.44
CA LEU A 218 -11.46 -15.15 0.10
C LEU A 218 -12.70 -16.00 -0.23
N VAL A 219 -12.81 -17.20 0.35
CA VAL A 219 -13.99 -18.07 0.20
C VAL A 219 -15.21 -17.42 0.86
N ASP A 220 -15.09 -17.02 2.14
CA ASP A 220 -16.17 -16.34 2.86
C ASP A 220 -16.64 -15.06 2.11
N ALA A 221 -15.70 -14.28 1.55
CA ALA A 221 -16.03 -13.11 0.75
C ALA A 221 -16.67 -13.44 -0.61
N ALA A 222 -16.24 -14.52 -1.25
CA ALA A 222 -16.82 -15.00 -2.50
C ALA A 222 -18.26 -15.48 -2.31
N ASP A 223 -18.52 -16.21 -1.22
CA ASP A 223 -19.85 -16.70 -0.87
C ASP A 223 -20.81 -15.53 -0.57
N GLU A 224 -20.38 -14.53 0.22
CA GLU A 224 -21.21 -13.36 0.54
C GLU A 224 -21.51 -12.48 -0.70
N LEU A 225 -20.61 -12.43 -1.67
CA LEU A 225 -20.76 -11.62 -2.88
C LEU A 225 -21.40 -12.38 -4.06
N GLU A 226 -21.63 -13.69 -3.92
CA GLU A 226 -22.04 -14.60 -5.00
C GLU A 226 -21.10 -14.53 -6.21
N LEU A 227 -19.79 -14.44 -5.96
CA LEU A 227 -18.74 -14.34 -6.97
C LEU A 227 -17.78 -15.54 -6.90
N HIS A 228 -17.03 -15.77 -7.97
CA HIS A 228 -15.96 -16.76 -7.93
C HIS A 228 -14.79 -16.23 -7.08
N VAL A 229 -14.12 -17.12 -6.32
CA VAL A 229 -13.00 -16.77 -5.44
C VAL A 229 -11.88 -16.02 -6.18
N SER A 230 -11.60 -16.42 -7.43
CA SER A 230 -10.59 -15.72 -8.25
C SER A 230 -10.98 -14.28 -8.59
N THR A 231 -12.27 -14.01 -8.83
CA THR A 231 -12.79 -12.67 -9.11
C THR A 231 -12.62 -11.78 -7.88
N VAL A 232 -12.98 -12.28 -6.70
CA VAL A 232 -12.77 -11.54 -5.43
C VAL A 232 -11.29 -11.30 -5.19
N SER A 233 -10.44 -12.32 -5.38
CA SER A 233 -8.99 -12.18 -5.22
C SER A 233 -8.41 -11.08 -6.11
N ARG A 234 -8.84 -10.99 -7.37
CA ARG A 234 -8.40 -9.94 -8.30
C ARG A 234 -8.95 -8.57 -7.90
N ALA A 235 -10.23 -8.50 -7.55
CA ALA A 235 -10.90 -7.29 -7.10
C ALA A 235 -10.18 -6.63 -5.91
N VAL A 236 -9.72 -7.42 -4.93
CA VAL A 236 -9.02 -6.90 -3.73
C VAL A 236 -7.52 -6.64 -3.95
N SER A 237 -6.91 -7.23 -4.99
CA SER A 237 -5.46 -7.14 -5.18
C SER A 237 -5.02 -5.79 -5.75
N ALA A 238 -5.81 -5.20 -6.64
CA ALA A 238 -5.46 -3.97 -7.35
C ALA A 238 -5.99 -2.68 -6.69
N LYS A 239 -6.73 -2.80 -5.57
CA LYS A 239 -7.45 -1.67 -4.96
C LYS A 239 -6.90 -1.29 -3.60
N TYR A 240 -7.19 -0.05 -3.20
CA TYR A 240 -6.77 0.52 -1.92
C TYR A 240 -7.98 0.98 -1.11
N VAL A 241 -7.81 0.91 0.21
CA VAL A 241 -8.79 1.35 1.20
C VAL A 241 -8.15 2.39 2.11
N LYS A 242 -8.74 3.59 2.18
CA LYS A 242 -8.41 4.58 3.21
C LYS A 242 -9.12 4.18 4.49
N THR A 243 -8.41 4.21 5.60
CA THR A 243 -8.93 3.88 6.94
C THR A 243 -8.48 4.95 7.94
N PRO A 244 -9.07 5.02 9.15
CA PRO A 244 -8.66 6.00 10.18
C PRO A 244 -7.17 5.91 10.56
N VAL A 245 -6.59 4.71 10.48
CA VAL A 245 -5.18 4.45 10.82
C VAL A 245 -4.24 4.50 9.62
N GLY A 246 -4.74 4.87 8.44
CA GLY A 246 -3.94 5.02 7.21
C GLY A 246 -4.57 4.34 5.99
N THR A 247 -3.89 4.46 4.84
CA THR A 247 -4.33 3.84 3.58
C THR A 247 -3.60 2.53 3.35
N PHE A 248 -4.34 1.47 3.02
CA PHE A 248 -3.78 0.12 2.85
C PHE A 248 -4.24 -0.50 1.52
N PRO A 249 -3.40 -1.33 0.88
CA PRO A 249 -3.87 -2.23 -0.16
C PRO A 249 -5.00 -3.10 0.40
N MET A 250 -6.11 -3.21 -0.33
CA MET A 250 -7.29 -3.94 0.15
C MET A 250 -6.94 -5.41 0.47
N ARG A 251 -6.04 -6.03 -0.31
CA ARG A 251 -5.49 -7.38 -0.06
C ARG A 251 -4.91 -7.60 1.34
N VAL A 252 -4.52 -6.56 2.07
CA VAL A 252 -4.04 -6.69 3.45
C VAL A 252 -5.12 -7.32 4.34
N PHE A 253 -6.39 -7.01 4.10
CA PHE A 253 -7.53 -7.48 4.88
C PHE A 253 -8.10 -8.83 4.41
N PHE A 254 -7.60 -9.39 3.30
CA PHE A 254 -8.15 -10.62 2.70
C PHE A 254 -7.08 -11.71 2.52
N GLY A 255 -7.54 -12.95 2.44
CA GLY A 255 -6.69 -14.12 2.15
C GLY A 255 -5.80 -14.55 3.32
N ARG A 256 -4.67 -15.18 2.98
CA ARG A 256 -3.74 -15.79 3.96
C ARG A 256 -2.31 -15.23 3.89
N ASN A 257 -2.02 -14.36 2.92
CA ASN A 257 -0.68 -13.82 2.73
C ASN A 257 -0.30 -12.96 3.92
N VAL A 258 0.91 -13.14 4.42
CA VAL A 258 1.37 -12.45 5.61
C VAL A 258 2.18 -11.24 5.20
N GLU A 259 1.74 -10.07 5.64
CA GLU A 259 2.45 -8.82 5.41
C GLU A 259 3.60 -8.68 6.42
N LEU A 260 4.84 -8.82 5.94
CA LEU A 260 6.05 -8.83 6.77
C LEU A 260 6.20 -7.53 7.58
N LYS A 261 5.81 -6.39 7.00
CA LYS A 261 5.85 -5.09 7.67
C LYS A 261 5.10 -5.04 9.00
N PHE A 262 4.04 -5.84 9.16
CA PHE A 262 3.30 -5.93 10.42
C PHE A 262 3.72 -7.13 11.27
N LEU A 263 4.17 -8.22 10.64
CA LEU A 263 4.58 -9.42 11.36
C LEU A 263 5.92 -9.24 12.08
N LEU A 264 6.93 -8.67 11.41
CA LEU A 264 8.29 -8.62 11.94
C LEU A 264 8.40 -7.77 13.22
N PRO A 265 7.82 -6.55 13.31
CA PRO A 265 7.86 -5.79 14.56
C PRO A 265 7.22 -6.54 15.73
N LEU A 266 6.10 -7.22 15.47
CA LEU A 266 5.40 -7.98 16.49
C LEU A 266 6.20 -9.21 16.95
N LEU A 267 6.83 -9.93 16.02
CA LEU A 267 7.65 -11.08 16.35
C LEU A 267 8.92 -10.67 17.12
N CYS A 268 9.52 -9.53 16.77
CA CYS A 268 10.62 -8.93 17.51
C CYS A 268 10.22 -8.54 18.94
N GLU A 269 9.06 -7.88 19.11
CA GLU A 269 8.52 -7.55 20.44
C GLU A 269 8.34 -8.81 21.30
N LEU A 270 7.73 -9.85 20.75
CA LEU A 270 7.49 -11.12 21.46
C LEU A 270 8.80 -11.80 21.88
N LEU A 271 9.80 -11.82 20.99
CA LEU A 271 11.11 -12.42 21.25
C LEU A 271 11.94 -11.59 22.25
N ARG A 272 11.83 -10.26 22.25
CA ARG A 272 12.47 -9.41 23.27
C ARG A 272 11.90 -9.69 24.66
N ASN A 273 10.58 -9.86 24.76
CA ASN A 273 9.90 -10.14 26.03
C ASN A 273 10.13 -11.58 26.52
N ASN A 274 10.30 -12.54 25.62
CA ASN A 274 10.63 -13.93 25.96
C ASN A 274 11.54 -14.57 24.90
N PRO A 275 12.88 -14.44 25.05
CA PRO A 275 13.84 -14.96 24.06
C PRO A 275 13.82 -16.49 23.90
N SER A 276 13.37 -17.21 24.92
CA SER A 276 13.29 -18.68 24.92
C SER A 276 11.95 -19.22 24.41
N ALA A 277 11.06 -18.36 23.93
CA ALA A 277 9.75 -18.76 23.44
C ALA A 277 9.86 -19.78 22.29
N THR A 278 9.15 -20.89 22.45
CA THR A 278 9.02 -21.92 21.43
C THR A 278 8.18 -21.42 20.25
N ASP A 279 8.35 -22.03 19.06
CA ASP A 279 7.56 -21.67 17.88
C ASP A 279 6.04 -21.83 18.13
N GLU A 280 5.63 -22.76 19.00
CA GLU A 280 4.22 -22.98 19.32
C GLU A 280 3.69 -21.91 20.29
N GLU A 281 4.50 -21.45 21.23
CA GLU A 281 4.15 -20.33 22.11
C GLU A 281 4.04 -19.01 21.33
N LEU A 282 5.00 -18.73 20.45
CA LEU A 282 4.94 -17.57 19.57
C LEU A 282 3.72 -17.63 18.66
N ARG A 283 3.41 -18.80 18.10
CA ARG A 283 2.20 -19.01 17.29
C ARG A 283 0.93 -18.72 18.10
N ARG A 284 0.84 -19.15 19.37
CA ARG A 284 -0.31 -18.87 20.24
C ARG A 284 -0.46 -17.36 20.51
N LEU A 285 0.64 -16.70 20.88
CA LEU A 285 0.66 -15.26 21.16
C LEU A 285 0.33 -14.40 19.93
N LEU A 286 0.81 -14.81 18.76
CA LEU A 286 0.46 -14.21 17.47
C LEU A 286 -1.03 -14.40 17.16
N ARG A 287 -1.58 -15.59 17.44
CA ARG A 287 -3.00 -15.88 17.24
C ARG A 287 -3.90 -15.05 18.15
N GLU A 288 -3.51 -14.84 19.40
CA GLU A 288 -4.20 -13.94 20.35
C GLU A 288 -4.24 -12.49 19.84
N ARG A 289 -3.23 -12.07 19.08
CA ARG A 289 -3.17 -10.77 18.39
C ARG A 289 -3.77 -10.78 16.98
N GLY A 290 -4.52 -11.82 16.61
CA GLY A 290 -5.22 -11.92 15.32
C GLY A 290 -4.36 -12.40 14.14
N VAL A 291 -3.12 -12.79 14.38
CA VAL A 291 -2.19 -13.27 13.36
C VAL A 291 -2.15 -14.79 13.34
N GLU A 292 -2.89 -15.40 12.42
CA GLU A 292 -2.98 -16.86 12.32
C GLU A 292 -1.90 -17.41 11.37
N LEU A 293 -0.84 -17.98 11.94
CA LEU A 293 0.28 -18.58 11.19
C LEU A 293 0.41 -20.09 11.44
N SER A 294 1.03 -20.76 10.46
CA SER A 294 1.52 -22.12 10.67
C SER A 294 2.79 -22.11 11.52
N ARG A 295 3.04 -23.16 12.31
CA ARG A 295 4.28 -23.31 13.08
C ARG A 295 5.54 -23.21 12.19
N ARG A 296 5.50 -23.76 10.97
CA ARG A 296 6.60 -23.67 9.99
C ARG A 296 6.85 -22.23 9.54
N THR A 297 5.79 -21.44 9.38
CA THR A 297 5.87 -20.02 9.02
C THR A 297 6.47 -19.20 10.16
N VAL A 298 6.08 -19.47 11.41
CA VAL A 298 6.68 -18.84 12.60
C VAL A 298 8.16 -19.18 12.68
N ASN A 299 8.52 -20.45 12.52
CA ASN A 299 9.91 -20.89 12.55
C ASN A 299 10.75 -20.20 11.46
N LYS A 300 10.24 -20.11 10.21
CA LYS A 300 10.90 -19.40 9.10
C LYS A 300 11.23 -17.96 9.46
N TYR A 301 10.25 -17.20 9.98
CA TYR A 301 10.45 -15.79 10.29
C TYR A 301 11.23 -15.56 11.59
N ARG A 302 11.11 -16.47 12.57
CA ARG A 302 11.94 -16.46 13.78
C ARG A 302 13.40 -16.69 13.43
N ASN A 303 13.70 -17.64 12.55
CA ASN A 303 15.08 -17.89 12.09
C ASN A 303 15.60 -16.73 11.23
N LEU A 304 14.73 -16.04 10.48
CA LEU A 304 15.12 -14.83 9.76
C LEU A 304 15.57 -13.73 10.73
N ILE A 305 14.82 -13.51 11.81
CA ILE A 305 15.20 -12.57 12.88
C ILE A 305 16.45 -13.07 13.64
N GLY A 306 16.49 -14.35 13.97
CA GLY A 306 17.59 -14.97 14.71
C GLY A 306 18.90 -15.03 13.90
N GLY A 307 18.82 -15.17 12.58
CA GLY A 307 19.96 -15.10 11.66
C GLY A 307 20.56 -13.70 11.64
N ILE A 308 19.72 -12.67 11.56
CA ILE A 308 20.13 -11.27 11.70
C ILE A 308 20.85 -11.05 13.05
N LEU A 309 20.33 -11.61 14.16
CA LEU A 309 20.93 -11.51 15.49
C LEU A 309 22.18 -12.39 15.70
N HIS A 310 22.37 -13.47 14.93
CA HIS A 310 23.53 -14.36 15.01
C HIS A 310 24.70 -13.86 14.19
N GLU A 311 24.44 -13.27 13.01
CA GLU A 311 25.46 -12.57 12.22
C GLU A 311 26.07 -11.42 13.03
N GLU A 312 25.28 -10.72 13.85
CA GLU A 312 25.76 -9.73 14.84
C GLU A 312 26.71 -10.30 15.90
N ARG A 313 26.68 -11.60 16.23
CA ARG A 313 27.61 -12.18 17.23
C ARG A 313 28.93 -12.64 16.61
N THR A 314 28.89 -13.21 15.41
CA THR A 314 30.11 -13.69 14.72
C THR A 314 31.00 -12.56 14.18
N VAL A 315 30.45 -11.37 13.96
CA VAL A 315 31.23 -10.20 13.53
C VAL A 315 31.96 -9.52 14.69
N PHE A 316 31.54 -9.74 15.95
CA PHE A 316 32.20 -9.19 17.15
C PHE A 316 33.26 -10.11 17.76
N GLU A 317 33.39 -11.36 17.31
CA GLU A 317 34.41 -12.33 17.76
C GLU A 317 35.55 -12.55 16.74
N ARG A 318 35.69 -11.68 15.74
CA ARG A 318 36.82 -11.67 14.80
C ARG A 318 37.53 -10.33 14.78
#